data_AF-A0A9X3Z5G6-F1
#
_entry.id   AF-A0A9X3Z5G6-F1
#
_cell.length_a   1.000
_cell.length_b   1.000
_cell.length_c   1.000
_cell.angle_alpha   90.00
_cell.angle_beta   90.00
_cell.angle_gamma   90.00
#
_symmetry.space_group_name_H-M   'P 1'
#
loop_
_entity.id
_entity.type
_entity.pdbx_description
1 polymer ?
#
loop_
_entity_poly.entity_id
_entity_poly.type
_entity_poly.pdbx_seq_one_letter_code
_entity_poly.pdbx_strand_id
1 'polypeptide(L)'
;MRTKQKILLPMIVIAILMVTVLPASGFSTSKPPVIYSLTINGQNAPTVYADVGEVSYSILLESFSANKKALVSLEYRNTETNQMTTVFEEQWLEEKTNSGTFALQKGTYEVTLHAKDEEGNVAQPYTVTVIVGSDTNLKLLEVSPNPILVKQDKETRDVSVIVENQSPSPKTTQVAWKWEGDQQWQEVKEVTLPGRYENLGRQAISFSITFDMQGKKERAIEFEVNPNHNPLEKDYWDNHVNTLVQFDFPDLEIGEGILTDKTATGITVEFPVKQKDLPGRTQTLVTSMEYGLGAEATKLGEISNISLGVGEEKIISATFPLQNTVYARLNPHENAPPVELYGFHNNLEVTTLDLTKDLNLYVKSVKGGVYRQGDNVTTIVQVGNIPDSLMPEAVDLVLRFDGKEVGRQSVHLNPGEEREVPFEWKTPVTGKSERMTYKLEAEIHPQPRKFDEITYVDNIKTANVVLLPEEVVGAACRGAKVQTTAVSGTYEYYCNCTPTGCSGPLSIDRTHKTEKITPQNRSYVRID
;
A
#
# COMPACT_ATOMS: atom_id res chain seq x y z
N MET A 1 19.56 -89.92 -55.97
CA MET A 1 19.49 -91.21 -56.71
C MET A 1 20.07 -92.29 -55.80
N ARG A 2 19.20 -93.09 -55.15
CA ARG A 2 19.06 -94.56 -55.31
C ARG A 2 20.42 -95.27 -55.20
N THR A 3 20.66 -96.06 -54.15
CA THR A 3 20.17 -97.46 -54.11
C THR A 3 19.80 -97.99 -52.71
N LYS A 4 18.77 -98.83 -52.68
CA LYS A 4 18.23 -99.62 -51.56
C LYS A 4 18.98 -100.95 -51.40
N GLN A 5 19.04 -101.50 -50.19
CA GLN A 5 18.86 -102.94 -49.90
C GLN A 5 18.75 -103.13 -48.37
N LYS A 6 17.55 -103.32 -47.81
CA LYS A 6 16.91 -104.61 -47.44
C LYS A 6 17.83 -105.57 -46.68
N ILE A 7 17.62 -105.71 -45.37
CA ILE A 7 17.80 -106.99 -44.65
C ILE A 7 16.64 -107.18 -43.65
N LEU A 8 16.10 -108.40 -43.71
CA LEU A 8 15.00 -108.99 -42.95
C LEU A 8 15.41 -109.30 -41.50
N LEU A 9 14.41 -109.30 -40.60
CA LEU A 9 14.44 -109.90 -39.26
C LEU A 9 14.90 -111.38 -39.25
N PRO A 10 15.31 -111.87 -38.07
CA PRO A 10 14.46 -112.87 -37.43
C PRO A 10 14.10 -112.54 -35.97
N MET A 11 12.89 -112.94 -35.62
CA MET A 11 12.36 -113.03 -34.25
C MET A 11 13.23 -113.92 -33.36
N ILE A 12 13.45 -113.48 -32.12
CA ILE A 12 13.52 -114.38 -30.96
C ILE A 12 12.59 -113.82 -29.88
N VAL A 13 11.58 -114.62 -29.54
CA VAL A 13 10.68 -114.46 -28.39
C VAL A 13 11.30 -115.18 -27.21
N ILE A 14 11.62 -114.48 -26.11
CA ILE A 14 11.56 -115.02 -24.75
C ILE A 14 11.11 -113.89 -23.81
N ALA A 15 9.98 -114.13 -23.15
CA ALA A 15 9.42 -113.33 -22.06
C ALA A 15 10.19 -113.52 -20.76
N ILE A 16 10.18 -112.52 -19.87
CA ILE A 16 9.77 -112.60 -18.44
C ILE A 16 10.18 -111.29 -17.73
N LEU A 17 9.15 -110.47 -17.47
CA LEU A 17 8.84 -109.81 -16.20
C LEU A 17 10.00 -109.47 -15.23
N MET A 18 10.43 -108.21 -15.27
CA MET A 18 10.69 -107.39 -14.08
C MET A 18 10.43 -105.93 -14.47
N VAL A 19 9.19 -105.47 -14.31
CA VAL A 19 8.92 -104.03 -14.25
C VAL A 19 9.34 -103.61 -12.84
N THR A 20 10.60 -103.21 -12.70
CA THR A 20 10.99 -102.35 -11.59
C THR A 20 10.26 -101.03 -11.79
N VAL A 21 9.15 -100.87 -11.07
CA VAL A 21 8.60 -99.54 -10.76
C VAL A 21 9.69 -98.86 -9.94
N LEU A 22 10.55 -98.10 -10.62
CA LEU A 22 11.31 -97.06 -9.95
C LEU A 22 10.26 -96.07 -9.46
N PRO A 23 10.09 -95.85 -8.15
CA PRO A 23 9.46 -94.60 -7.74
C PRO A 23 10.34 -93.51 -8.34
N ALA A 24 9.75 -92.63 -9.15
CA ALA A 24 10.32 -91.31 -9.32
C ALA A 24 10.35 -90.73 -7.91
N SER A 25 11.48 -90.89 -7.21
CA SER A 25 11.82 -90.12 -6.04
C SER A 25 11.98 -88.70 -6.54
N GLY A 26 10.84 -88.02 -6.68
CA GLY A 26 10.78 -86.58 -6.80
C GLY A 26 11.54 -86.05 -5.59
N PHE A 27 12.60 -85.30 -5.86
CA PHE A 27 13.20 -84.49 -4.82
C PHE A 27 12.10 -83.59 -4.27
N SER A 28 11.62 -83.91 -3.07
CA SER A 28 10.83 -82.99 -2.28
C SER A 28 11.73 -81.80 -2.01
N THR A 29 11.49 -80.70 -2.72
CA THR A 29 12.02 -79.42 -2.29
C THR A 29 11.05 -78.96 -1.20
N SER A 30 11.42 -79.13 0.07
CA SER A 30 10.56 -78.79 1.21
C SER A 30 10.47 -77.28 1.43
N LYS A 31 10.29 -76.51 0.35
CA LYS A 31 10.29 -75.07 0.37
C LYS A 31 8.87 -74.58 0.08
N PRO A 32 8.27 -73.77 0.96
CA PRO A 32 6.94 -73.21 0.72
C PRO A 32 6.95 -72.32 -0.54
N PRO A 33 5.76 -72.09 -1.15
CA PRO A 33 5.62 -71.12 -2.23
C PRO A 33 6.15 -69.74 -1.84
N VAL A 34 6.68 -69.01 -2.82
CA VAL A 34 7.11 -67.62 -2.66
C VAL A 34 6.14 -66.71 -3.39
N ILE A 35 5.55 -65.77 -2.66
CA ILE A 35 4.74 -64.69 -3.23
C ILE A 35 5.69 -63.56 -3.60
N TYR A 36 5.83 -63.26 -4.88
CA TYR A 36 6.67 -62.17 -5.37
C TYR A 36 5.97 -60.82 -5.33
N SER A 37 4.69 -60.79 -5.72
CA SER A 37 3.87 -59.59 -5.63
C SER A 37 2.38 -59.90 -5.60
N LEU A 38 1.66 -59.03 -4.91
CA LEU A 38 0.23 -58.83 -5.04
C LEU A 38 0.05 -57.36 -5.39
N THR A 39 -0.37 -57.06 -6.62
CA THR A 39 -0.68 -55.69 -7.01
C THR A 39 -2.18 -55.46 -6.95
N ILE A 40 -2.58 -54.28 -6.49
CA ILE A 40 -3.97 -53.81 -6.49
C ILE A 40 -4.05 -52.60 -7.41
N ASN A 41 -4.92 -52.63 -8.42
CA ASN A 41 -4.97 -51.61 -9.49
C ASN A 41 -3.60 -51.32 -10.13
N GLY A 42 -2.78 -52.36 -10.29
CA GLY A 42 -1.42 -52.26 -10.83
C GLY A 42 -0.37 -51.67 -9.87
N GLN A 43 -0.77 -51.21 -8.68
CA GLN A 43 0.15 -50.67 -7.66
C GLN A 43 0.79 -51.81 -6.86
N ASN A 44 2.12 -51.84 -6.80
CA ASN A 44 2.91 -52.82 -6.03
C ASN A 44 3.53 -52.14 -4.79
N ALA A 45 2.71 -51.87 -3.78
CA ALA A 45 3.08 -51.17 -2.56
C ALA A 45 2.38 -51.78 -1.34
N PRO A 46 2.95 -51.67 -0.12
CA PRO A 46 2.31 -52.18 1.10
C PRO A 46 1.01 -51.43 1.47
N THR A 47 0.83 -50.22 0.95
CA THR A 47 -0.42 -49.46 1.03
C THR A 47 -0.80 -48.96 -0.36
N VAL A 48 -2.04 -49.22 -0.75
CA VAL A 48 -2.61 -48.90 -2.07
C VAL A 48 -3.88 -48.08 -1.88
N TYR A 49 -4.10 -47.13 -2.76
CA TYR A 49 -5.30 -46.30 -2.76
C TYR A 49 -6.20 -46.64 -3.95
N ALA A 50 -7.50 -46.74 -3.71
CA ALA A 50 -8.49 -47.09 -4.72
C ALA A 50 -9.77 -46.26 -4.59
N ASP A 51 -10.53 -46.20 -5.68
CA ASP A 51 -11.88 -45.62 -5.71
C ASP A 51 -12.92 -46.66 -5.27
N VAL A 52 -14.09 -46.18 -4.85
CA VAL A 52 -15.24 -47.07 -4.59
C VAL A 52 -15.61 -47.81 -5.87
N GLY A 53 -15.81 -49.13 -5.77
CA GLY A 53 -16.22 -49.97 -6.90
C GLY A 53 -15.23 -51.09 -7.17
N GLU A 54 -15.12 -51.46 -8.45
CA GLU A 54 -14.31 -52.59 -8.91
C GLU A 54 -12.80 -52.26 -8.80
N VAL A 55 -12.07 -53.06 -8.05
CA VAL A 55 -10.62 -53.04 -7.95
C VAL A 55 -10.04 -54.30 -8.59
N SER A 56 -8.96 -54.15 -9.33
CA SER A 56 -8.24 -55.25 -9.97
C SER A 56 -7.10 -55.75 -9.08
N TYR A 57 -6.82 -57.05 -9.14
CA TYR A 57 -5.65 -57.64 -8.53
C TYR A 57 -4.79 -58.37 -9.56
N SER A 58 -3.48 -58.44 -9.31
CA SER A 58 -2.57 -59.31 -10.05
C SER A 58 -1.60 -59.99 -9.09
N ILE A 59 -1.47 -61.31 -9.22
CA ILE A 59 -0.67 -62.16 -8.35
C ILE A 59 0.49 -62.72 -9.17
N LEU A 60 1.70 -62.60 -8.61
CA LEU A 60 2.88 -63.29 -9.09
C LEU A 60 3.46 -64.13 -7.95
N LEU A 61 3.53 -65.44 -8.16
CA LEU A 61 4.08 -66.41 -7.20
C LEU A 61 4.87 -67.50 -7.93
N GLU A 62 5.69 -68.21 -7.16
CA GLU A 62 6.37 -69.43 -7.59
C GLU A 62 6.17 -70.53 -6.55
N SER A 63 5.85 -71.73 -7.03
CA SER A 63 5.74 -72.94 -6.20
C SER A 63 6.87 -73.90 -6.55
N PHE A 64 7.44 -74.52 -5.53
CA PHE A 64 8.51 -75.51 -5.69
C PHE A 64 7.97 -76.96 -5.66
N SER A 65 6.65 -77.14 -5.74
CA SER A 65 6.01 -78.45 -5.86
C SER A 65 6.40 -79.19 -7.14
N ALA A 66 6.19 -80.50 -7.16
CA ALA A 66 6.47 -81.31 -8.35
C ALA A 66 5.75 -80.80 -9.62
N ASN A 67 4.54 -80.25 -9.47
CA ASN A 67 3.77 -79.70 -10.59
C ASN A 67 3.89 -78.18 -10.75
N LYS A 68 4.73 -77.49 -9.95
CA LYS A 68 4.89 -76.02 -9.94
C LYS A 68 3.56 -75.29 -9.72
N LYS A 69 2.71 -75.83 -8.84
CA LYS A 69 1.38 -75.30 -8.51
C LYS A 69 1.27 -74.92 -7.05
N ALA A 70 0.56 -73.84 -6.77
CA ALA A 70 0.15 -73.45 -5.43
C ALA A 70 -1.37 -73.33 -5.35
N LEU A 71 -1.94 -73.80 -4.26
CA LEU A 71 -3.30 -73.55 -3.85
C LEU A 71 -3.33 -72.19 -3.15
N VAL A 72 -4.14 -71.28 -3.66
CA VAL A 72 -4.15 -69.88 -3.25
C VAL A 72 -5.53 -69.45 -2.81
N SER A 73 -5.60 -68.62 -1.77
CA SER A 73 -6.82 -67.96 -1.32
C SER A 73 -6.56 -66.46 -1.13
N LEU A 74 -7.48 -65.63 -1.61
CA LEU A 74 -7.42 -64.18 -1.47
C LEU A 74 -8.64 -63.72 -0.68
N GLU A 75 -8.38 -62.99 0.40
CA GLU A 75 -9.41 -62.45 1.28
C GLU A 75 -9.11 -60.99 1.61
N TYR A 76 -10.12 -60.24 2.02
CA TYR A 76 -9.94 -58.90 2.56
C TYR A 76 -10.70 -58.71 3.86
N ARG A 77 -10.10 -57.93 4.76
CA ARG A 77 -10.68 -57.50 6.04
C ARG A 77 -11.00 -56.02 5.99
N ASN A 78 -12.25 -55.62 6.23
CA ASN A 78 -12.51 -54.22 6.55
C ASN A 78 -12.00 -53.94 7.98
N THR A 79 -11.06 -53.02 8.12
CA THR A 79 -10.39 -52.72 9.41
C THR A 79 -11.28 -52.00 10.42
N GLU A 80 -12.34 -51.33 9.97
CA GLU A 80 -13.29 -50.62 10.83
C GLU A 80 -14.38 -51.57 11.36
N THR A 81 -14.93 -52.43 10.48
CA THR A 81 -16.00 -53.36 10.85
C THR A 81 -15.49 -54.74 11.28
N ASN A 82 -14.20 -55.02 11.09
CA ASN A 82 -13.58 -56.35 11.20
C ASN A 82 -14.27 -57.44 10.35
N GLN A 83 -15.04 -57.05 9.35
CA GLN A 83 -15.70 -57.99 8.45
C GLN A 83 -14.70 -58.58 7.46
N MET A 84 -14.63 -59.91 7.40
CA MET A 84 -13.85 -60.66 6.42
C MET A 84 -14.71 -61.02 5.22
N THR A 85 -14.14 -60.89 4.02
CA THR A 85 -14.75 -61.35 2.78
C THR A 85 -13.71 -62.10 1.95
N THR A 86 -14.06 -63.28 1.48
CA THR A 86 -13.22 -64.07 0.57
C THR A 86 -13.48 -63.63 -0.88
N VAL A 87 -12.42 -63.26 -1.60
CA VAL A 87 -12.48 -62.96 -3.04
C VAL A 87 -12.55 -64.27 -3.82
N PHE A 88 -11.65 -65.20 -3.50
CA PHE A 88 -11.71 -66.59 -3.97
C PHE A 88 -11.02 -67.51 -2.95
N GLU A 89 -11.49 -68.75 -2.91
CA GLU A 89 -10.98 -69.80 -2.03
C GLU A 89 -10.36 -70.92 -2.87
N GLU A 90 -9.21 -71.44 -2.42
CA GLU A 90 -8.62 -72.69 -2.92
C GLU A 90 -8.47 -72.79 -4.45
N GLN A 91 -7.89 -71.76 -5.07
CA GLN A 91 -7.59 -71.76 -6.50
C GLN A 91 -6.17 -72.25 -6.79
N TRP A 92 -6.04 -73.28 -7.63
CA TRP A 92 -4.74 -73.76 -8.11
C TRP A 92 -4.15 -72.80 -9.16
N LEU A 93 -3.01 -72.20 -8.84
CA LEU A 93 -2.25 -71.31 -9.72
C LEU A 93 -0.93 -71.96 -10.14
N GLU A 94 -0.63 -71.87 -11.44
CA GLU A 94 0.69 -72.19 -12.03
C GLU A 94 1.64 -70.98 -11.89
N GLU A 95 2.93 -71.14 -12.20
CA GLU A 95 3.95 -70.05 -12.31
C GLU A 95 3.62 -69.05 -13.45
N LYS A 96 2.47 -68.38 -13.37
CA LYS A 96 1.97 -67.37 -14.31
C LYS A 96 1.19 -66.32 -13.54
N THR A 97 1.12 -65.13 -14.12
CA THR A 97 0.29 -64.04 -13.61
C THR A 97 -1.18 -64.47 -13.57
N ASN A 98 -1.79 -64.40 -12.40
CA ASN A 98 -3.25 -64.53 -12.24
C ASN A 98 -3.82 -63.15 -11.89
N SER A 99 -4.91 -62.77 -12.54
CA SER A 99 -5.56 -61.49 -12.33
C SER A 99 -7.07 -61.64 -12.30
N GLY A 100 -7.73 -60.79 -11.52
CA GLY A 100 -9.17 -60.69 -11.45
C GLY A 100 -9.60 -59.38 -10.82
N THR A 101 -10.87 -59.28 -10.46
CA THR A 101 -11.45 -58.07 -9.87
C THR A 101 -12.37 -58.41 -8.69
N PHE A 102 -12.55 -57.47 -7.78
CA PHE A 102 -13.55 -57.52 -6.71
C PHE A 102 -14.02 -56.10 -6.38
N ALA A 103 -15.19 -55.96 -5.76
CA ALA A 103 -15.74 -54.65 -5.43
C ALA A 103 -15.47 -54.27 -3.96
N LEU A 104 -15.00 -53.05 -3.74
CA LEU A 104 -14.84 -52.48 -2.41
C LEU A 104 -15.74 -51.24 -2.23
N GLN A 105 -16.25 -51.10 -1.01
CA GLN A 105 -16.94 -49.89 -0.57
C GLN A 105 -15.93 -48.93 0.06
N LYS A 106 -16.36 -47.72 0.41
CA LYS A 106 -15.52 -46.77 1.16
C LYS A 106 -15.06 -47.39 2.49
N GLY A 107 -13.78 -47.31 2.78
CA GLY A 107 -13.19 -47.84 4.01
C GLY A 107 -11.71 -48.20 3.86
N THR A 108 -11.09 -48.65 4.95
CA THR A 108 -9.72 -49.19 4.94
C THR A 108 -9.76 -50.71 5.07
N TYR A 109 -9.06 -51.40 4.16
CA TYR A 109 -9.06 -52.85 4.04
C TYR A 109 -7.65 -53.43 4.15
N GLU A 110 -7.53 -54.63 4.69
CA GLU A 110 -6.31 -55.43 4.58
C GLU A 110 -6.60 -56.61 3.66
N VAL A 111 -6.00 -56.59 2.47
CA VAL A 111 -6.12 -57.68 1.49
C VAL A 111 -4.98 -58.66 1.74
N THR A 112 -5.30 -59.91 2.07
CA THR A 112 -4.33 -60.94 2.43
C THR A 112 -4.38 -62.10 1.44
N LEU A 113 -3.21 -62.43 0.89
CA LEU A 113 -3.00 -63.57 0.02
C LEU A 113 -2.34 -64.70 0.80
N HIS A 114 -3.01 -65.86 0.81
CA HIS A 114 -2.50 -67.10 1.38
C HIS A 114 -2.13 -68.07 0.27
N ALA A 115 -1.00 -68.77 0.41
CA ALA A 115 -0.57 -69.77 -0.55
C ALA A 115 -0.02 -71.03 0.14
N LYS A 116 -0.33 -72.19 -0.43
CA LYS A 116 0.12 -73.51 0.03
C LYS A 116 0.42 -74.40 -1.18
N ASP A 117 1.49 -75.18 -1.15
CA ASP A 117 1.80 -76.13 -2.25
C ASP A 117 1.04 -77.47 -2.13
N GLU A 118 1.26 -78.37 -3.10
CA GLU A 118 0.65 -79.70 -3.15
C GLU A 118 1.14 -80.63 -2.02
N GLU A 119 2.38 -80.44 -1.58
CA GLU A 119 3.01 -81.17 -0.47
C GLU A 119 2.54 -80.65 0.91
N GLY A 120 1.89 -79.49 0.92
CA GLY A 120 1.24 -78.89 2.07
C GLY A 120 2.07 -77.85 2.83
N ASN A 121 3.20 -77.40 2.29
CA ASN A 121 3.99 -76.32 2.84
C ASN A 121 3.28 -74.97 2.62
N VAL A 122 3.19 -74.17 3.67
CA VAL A 122 2.43 -72.92 3.69
C VAL A 122 3.39 -71.72 3.59
N ALA A 123 3.10 -70.80 2.68
CA ALA A 123 3.82 -69.55 2.53
C ALA A 123 3.46 -68.57 3.65
N GLN A 124 4.36 -67.61 3.93
CA GLN A 124 3.98 -66.47 4.76
C GLN A 124 2.90 -65.65 4.03
N PRO A 125 1.79 -65.29 4.70
CA PRO A 125 0.76 -64.47 4.07
C PRO A 125 1.31 -63.12 3.61
N TYR A 126 0.85 -62.66 2.44
CA TYR A 126 1.21 -61.35 1.90
C TYR A 126 0.03 -60.40 2.08
N THR A 127 0.21 -59.32 2.83
CA THR A 127 -0.86 -58.37 3.15
C THR A 127 -0.59 -57.00 2.53
N VAL A 128 -1.61 -56.43 1.88
CA VAL A 128 -1.63 -55.07 1.34
C VAL A 128 -2.77 -54.29 2.01
N THR A 129 -2.46 -53.11 2.53
CA THR A 129 -3.49 -52.19 3.04
C THR A 129 -4.10 -51.43 1.86
N VAL A 130 -5.41 -51.55 1.65
CA VAL A 130 -6.14 -50.83 0.60
C VAL A 130 -7.04 -49.77 1.24
N ILE A 131 -6.79 -48.50 0.95
CA ILE A 131 -7.62 -47.38 1.42
C ILE A 131 -8.54 -46.94 0.30
N VAL A 132 -9.85 -47.11 0.49
CA VAL A 132 -10.89 -46.80 -0.48
C VAL A 132 -11.65 -45.53 -0.07
N GLY A 133 -11.62 -44.51 -0.92
CA GLY A 133 -12.39 -43.27 -0.70
C GLY A 133 -13.33 -42.91 -1.82
N SER A 134 -14.13 -41.88 -1.55
CA SER A 134 -15.21 -41.39 -2.42
C SER A 134 -14.68 -40.75 -3.71
N ASP A 135 -15.66 -40.41 -4.55
CA ASP A 135 -15.58 -39.73 -5.85
C ASP A 135 -14.53 -38.62 -5.91
N THR A 136 -14.02 -38.40 -7.13
CA THR A 136 -13.06 -37.34 -7.48
C THR A 136 -13.47 -36.02 -6.81
N ASN A 137 -12.63 -35.51 -5.92
CA ASN A 137 -12.82 -34.20 -5.29
C ASN A 137 -11.53 -33.40 -5.43
N LEU A 138 -11.50 -32.51 -6.40
CA LEU A 138 -10.39 -31.63 -6.69
C LEU A 138 -10.71 -30.25 -6.14
N LYS A 139 -9.67 -29.42 -6.05
CA LYS A 139 -9.80 -28.05 -5.60
C LYS A 139 -8.64 -27.22 -6.11
N LEU A 140 -8.92 -26.00 -6.54
CA LEU A 140 -7.90 -25.00 -6.84
C LEU A 140 -7.73 -24.08 -5.63
N LEU A 141 -6.56 -24.09 -5.02
CA LEU A 141 -6.30 -23.42 -3.75
C LEU A 141 -5.82 -21.97 -3.94
N GLU A 142 -4.83 -21.78 -4.81
CA GLU A 142 -4.10 -20.52 -4.89
C GLU A 142 -3.52 -20.32 -6.29
N VAL A 143 -3.42 -19.05 -6.70
CA VAL A 143 -2.59 -18.60 -7.82
C VAL A 143 -1.47 -17.73 -7.28
N SER A 144 -0.25 -17.94 -7.76
CA SER A 144 0.90 -17.12 -7.43
C SER A 144 1.64 -16.71 -8.71
N PRO A 145 1.90 -15.40 -8.93
CA PRO A 145 1.53 -14.28 -8.06
C PRO A 145 0.02 -13.94 -8.11
N ASN A 146 -0.49 -13.30 -7.05
CA ASN A 146 -1.85 -12.74 -6.99
C ASN A 146 -1.86 -11.38 -6.24
N PRO A 147 -2.20 -10.26 -6.90
CA PRO A 147 -2.52 -10.15 -8.33
C PRO A 147 -1.29 -10.40 -9.22
N ILE A 148 -1.52 -10.67 -10.49
CA ILE A 148 -0.46 -10.80 -11.49
C ILE A 148 -0.13 -9.39 -11.99
N LEU A 149 1.11 -8.95 -11.76
CA LEU A 149 1.59 -7.65 -12.21
C LEU A 149 2.42 -7.81 -13.48
N VAL A 150 2.01 -7.11 -14.54
CA VAL A 150 2.72 -7.05 -15.82
C VAL A 150 3.28 -5.66 -16.08
N LYS A 151 4.46 -5.63 -16.67
CA LYS A 151 5.28 -4.47 -16.95
C LYS A 151 4.91 -3.79 -18.25
N GLN A 152 4.51 -4.58 -19.23
CA GLN A 152 4.15 -4.12 -20.56
C GLN A 152 3.16 -5.09 -21.19
N ASP A 153 2.43 -4.59 -22.19
CA ASP A 153 1.54 -5.44 -22.97
C ASP A 153 2.36 -6.55 -23.67
N LYS A 154 1.81 -7.77 -23.70
CA LYS A 154 2.44 -8.97 -24.25
C LYS A 154 3.72 -9.41 -23.51
N GLU A 155 3.89 -9.03 -22.25
CA GLU A 155 4.90 -9.65 -21.39
C GLU A 155 4.54 -11.12 -21.12
N THR A 156 5.54 -11.99 -21.08
CA THR A 156 5.40 -13.38 -20.65
C THR A 156 5.83 -13.52 -19.19
N ARG A 157 5.01 -14.14 -18.33
CA ARG A 157 5.43 -14.54 -16.98
C ARG A 157 5.00 -15.94 -16.61
N ASP A 158 5.76 -16.51 -15.66
CA ASP A 158 5.41 -17.75 -15.02
C ASP A 158 4.39 -17.51 -13.91
N VAL A 159 3.28 -18.24 -13.99
CA VAL A 159 2.20 -18.27 -13.00
C VAL A 159 2.09 -19.69 -12.48
N SER A 160 2.06 -19.85 -11.17
CA SER A 160 1.86 -21.14 -10.52
C SER A 160 0.47 -21.22 -9.91
N VAL A 161 -0.24 -22.31 -10.17
CA VAL A 161 -1.49 -22.64 -9.49
C VAL A 161 -1.30 -23.86 -8.60
N ILE A 162 -1.80 -23.80 -7.37
CA ILE A 162 -1.77 -24.92 -6.45
C ILE A 162 -3.12 -25.63 -6.53
N VAL A 163 -3.07 -26.89 -6.93
CA VAL A 163 -4.24 -27.77 -7.05
C VAL A 163 -4.15 -28.86 -5.99
N GLU A 164 -5.28 -29.22 -5.38
CA GLU A 164 -5.40 -30.24 -4.35
C GLU A 164 -6.35 -31.34 -4.81
N ASN A 165 -5.93 -32.59 -4.67
CA ASN A 165 -6.78 -33.77 -4.78
C ASN A 165 -7.13 -34.28 -3.39
N GLN A 166 -8.40 -34.19 -3.02
CA GLN A 166 -8.91 -34.62 -1.72
C GLN A 166 -9.38 -36.10 -1.72
N SER A 167 -9.23 -36.78 -2.86
CA SER A 167 -9.47 -38.22 -3.02
C SER A 167 -8.28 -39.02 -2.49
N PRO A 168 -8.46 -40.23 -1.92
CA PRO A 168 -7.33 -41.03 -1.44
C PRO A 168 -6.34 -41.45 -2.52
N SER A 169 -6.83 -41.74 -3.72
CA SER A 169 -6.05 -42.21 -4.85
C SER A 169 -5.52 -41.06 -5.70
N PRO A 170 -4.36 -41.22 -6.36
CA PRO A 170 -3.92 -40.29 -7.38
C PRO A 170 -4.96 -40.11 -8.49
N LYS A 171 -5.08 -38.90 -9.03
CA LYS A 171 -6.07 -38.55 -10.06
C LYS A 171 -5.41 -37.85 -11.23
N THR A 172 -5.58 -38.41 -12.43
CA THR A 172 -5.24 -37.74 -13.67
C THR A 172 -6.39 -36.81 -14.08
N THR A 173 -6.08 -35.54 -14.29
CA THR A 173 -7.04 -34.48 -14.63
C THR A 173 -6.39 -33.45 -15.55
N GLN A 174 -7.15 -32.45 -15.96
CA GLN A 174 -6.68 -31.31 -16.72
C GLN A 174 -6.70 -30.04 -15.87
N VAL A 175 -5.70 -29.18 -16.03
CA VAL A 175 -5.69 -27.82 -15.48
C VAL A 175 -5.52 -26.85 -16.62
N ALA A 176 -6.39 -25.85 -16.69
CA ALA A 176 -6.48 -24.93 -17.81
C ALA A 176 -6.62 -23.48 -17.35
N TRP A 177 -6.36 -22.55 -18.27
CA TRP A 177 -6.60 -21.13 -18.04
C TRP A 177 -7.17 -20.43 -19.27
N LYS A 178 -7.95 -19.38 -19.03
CA LYS A 178 -8.50 -18.49 -20.07
C LYS A 178 -8.71 -17.08 -19.49
N TRP A 179 -8.93 -16.09 -20.35
CA TRP A 179 -9.40 -14.81 -19.85
C TRP A 179 -10.86 -14.91 -19.38
N GLU A 180 -11.20 -14.18 -18.33
CA GLU A 180 -12.58 -14.14 -17.84
C GLU A 180 -13.54 -13.70 -18.96
N GLY A 181 -14.58 -14.49 -19.17
CA GLY A 181 -15.57 -14.29 -20.24
C GLY A 181 -15.22 -14.92 -21.59
N ASP A 182 -13.99 -15.40 -21.79
CA ASP A 182 -13.63 -16.16 -22.99
C ASP A 182 -14.33 -17.54 -22.99
N GLN A 183 -14.68 -18.01 -24.19
CA GLN A 183 -15.33 -19.31 -24.39
C GLN A 183 -14.32 -20.46 -24.54
N GLN A 184 -13.05 -20.15 -24.84
CA GLN A 184 -12.02 -21.14 -25.15
C GLN A 184 -10.86 -21.08 -24.15
N TRP A 185 -10.38 -22.26 -23.75
CA TRP A 185 -9.15 -22.42 -22.98
C TRP A 185 -7.94 -22.05 -23.83
N GLN A 186 -7.04 -21.25 -23.26
CA GLN A 186 -5.83 -20.79 -23.93
C GLN A 186 -4.73 -21.87 -23.86
N GLU A 187 -4.64 -22.56 -22.73
CA GLU A 187 -3.75 -23.70 -22.53
C GLU A 187 -4.42 -24.73 -21.62
N VAL A 188 -4.20 -26.02 -21.89
CA VAL A 188 -4.70 -27.14 -21.10
C VAL A 188 -3.54 -28.09 -20.82
N LYS A 189 -3.28 -28.41 -19.55
CA LYS A 189 -2.24 -29.34 -19.13
C LYS A 189 -2.86 -30.57 -18.50
N GLU A 190 -2.48 -31.75 -18.97
CA GLU A 190 -2.81 -33.01 -18.32
C GLU A 190 -1.83 -33.30 -17.19
N VAL A 191 -2.35 -33.57 -16.00
CA VAL A 191 -1.58 -33.64 -14.76
C VAL A 191 -2.09 -34.80 -13.91
N THR A 192 -1.19 -35.51 -13.23
CA THR A 192 -1.56 -36.55 -12.27
C THR A 192 -1.30 -36.05 -10.87
N LEU A 193 -2.36 -35.69 -10.17
CA LEU A 193 -2.33 -35.20 -8.80
C LEU A 193 -2.11 -36.38 -7.84
N PRO A 194 -1.27 -36.23 -6.82
CA PRO A 194 -1.08 -37.26 -5.81
C PRO A 194 -2.38 -37.50 -5.01
N GLY A 195 -2.49 -38.65 -4.36
CA GLY A 195 -3.61 -38.90 -3.44
C GLY A 195 -3.55 -37.98 -2.22
N ARG A 196 -4.68 -37.72 -1.54
CA ARG A 196 -4.76 -36.79 -0.40
C ARG A 196 -3.78 -37.08 0.75
N TYR A 197 -3.27 -38.30 0.84
CA TYR A 197 -2.33 -38.73 1.88
C TYR A 197 -0.86 -38.57 1.45
N GLU A 198 -0.62 -38.29 0.17
CA GLU A 198 0.68 -38.00 -0.42
C GLU A 198 0.77 -36.50 -0.68
N ASN A 199 1.65 -35.78 0.02
CA ASN A 199 1.77 -34.32 -0.08
C ASN A 199 0.44 -33.55 0.10
N LEU A 200 -0.47 -34.06 0.93
CA LEU A 200 -1.83 -33.53 1.11
C LEU A 200 -2.66 -33.51 -0.19
N GLY A 201 -2.28 -34.30 -1.20
CA GLY A 201 -2.88 -34.26 -2.53
C GLY A 201 -2.52 -33.01 -3.34
N ARG A 202 -1.55 -32.21 -2.90
CA ARG A 202 -1.25 -30.91 -3.49
C ARG A 202 -0.14 -30.98 -4.52
N GLN A 203 -0.32 -30.22 -5.59
CA GLN A 203 0.68 -30.04 -6.63
C GLN A 203 0.62 -28.62 -7.19
N ALA A 204 1.80 -28.01 -7.32
CA ALA A 204 1.97 -26.72 -8.00
C ALA A 204 2.13 -26.95 -9.51
N ILE A 205 1.37 -26.21 -10.31
CA ILE A 205 1.33 -26.33 -11.76
C ILE A 205 1.70 -24.98 -12.36
N SER A 206 2.79 -24.95 -13.11
CA SER A 206 3.32 -23.70 -13.68
C SER A 206 2.83 -23.51 -15.12
N PHE A 207 2.40 -22.30 -15.44
CA PHE A 207 2.05 -21.82 -16.78
C PHE A 207 2.98 -20.67 -17.15
N SER A 208 3.40 -20.61 -18.41
CA SER A 208 4.17 -19.47 -18.93
C SER A 208 3.25 -18.68 -19.87
N ILE A 209 2.68 -17.59 -19.36
CA ILE A 209 1.55 -16.90 -19.95
C ILE A 209 2.01 -15.59 -20.55
N THR A 210 1.68 -15.36 -21.83
CA THR A 210 1.86 -14.06 -22.49
C THR A 210 0.59 -13.24 -22.35
N PHE A 211 0.66 -12.12 -21.61
CA PHE A 211 -0.50 -11.32 -21.25
C PHE A 211 -0.81 -10.26 -22.31
N ASP A 212 -1.77 -10.55 -23.19
CA ASP A 212 -2.37 -9.55 -24.10
C ASP A 212 -3.45 -8.75 -23.36
N MET A 213 -3.15 -7.51 -23.01
CA MET A 213 -4.04 -6.63 -22.26
C MET A 213 -5.08 -5.93 -23.15
N GLN A 214 -4.98 -6.02 -24.48
CA GLN A 214 -5.93 -5.44 -25.44
C GLN A 214 -6.29 -3.97 -25.18
N GLY A 215 -5.32 -3.18 -24.70
CA GLY A 215 -5.52 -1.77 -24.33
C GLY A 215 -6.34 -1.53 -23.05
N LYS A 216 -6.70 -2.58 -22.29
CA LYS A 216 -7.35 -2.48 -20.98
C LYS A 216 -6.31 -2.32 -19.87
N LYS A 217 -6.66 -1.59 -18.80
CA LYS A 217 -5.78 -1.36 -17.63
C LYS A 217 -5.65 -2.60 -16.73
N GLU A 218 -6.71 -3.38 -16.68
CA GLU A 218 -6.81 -4.61 -15.91
C GLU A 218 -7.66 -5.62 -16.68
N ARG A 219 -7.37 -6.91 -16.47
CA ARG A 219 -8.13 -8.04 -16.99
C ARG A 219 -8.09 -9.15 -15.95
N ALA A 220 -9.18 -9.90 -15.80
CA ALA A 220 -9.18 -11.11 -14.99
C ALA A 220 -8.83 -12.34 -15.85
N ILE A 221 -8.05 -13.23 -15.27
CA ILE A 221 -7.75 -14.56 -15.81
C ILE A 221 -8.40 -15.59 -14.88
N GLU A 222 -9.00 -16.60 -15.49
CA GLU A 222 -9.65 -17.73 -14.83
C GLU A 222 -8.75 -18.96 -14.99
N PHE A 223 -8.49 -19.64 -13.88
CA PHE A 223 -7.88 -20.96 -13.85
C PHE A 223 -8.90 -21.99 -13.36
N GLU A 224 -8.85 -23.18 -13.94
CA GLU A 224 -9.78 -24.25 -13.62
C GLU A 224 -9.07 -25.61 -13.62
N VAL A 225 -9.37 -26.42 -12.61
CA VAL A 225 -9.05 -27.86 -12.61
C VAL A 225 -10.29 -28.65 -13.05
N ASN A 226 -10.09 -29.70 -13.84
CA ASN A 226 -11.16 -30.52 -14.41
C ASN A 226 -12.17 -29.74 -15.28
N PRO A 227 -11.72 -28.95 -16.28
CA PRO A 227 -12.58 -28.06 -17.07
C PRO A 227 -13.66 -28.74 -17.91
N ASN A 228 -13.62 -30.07 -18.05
CA ASN A 228 -14.66 -30.84 -18.75
C ASN A 228 -15.82 -31.24 -17.82
N HIS A 229 -15.78 -30.82 -16.55
CA HIS A 229 -16.74 -31.11 -15.51
C HIS A 229 -17.05 -32.59 -15.34
N ASN A 230 -16.43 -33.22 -14.34
CA ASN A 230 -16.81 -34.57 -13.94
C ASN A 230 -18.09 -34.49 -13.09
N PRO A 231 -19.24 -35.01 -13.55
CA PRO A 231 -20.50 -34.91 -12.80
C PRO A 231 -20.51 -35.69 -11.47
N LEU A 232 -19.48 -36.49 -11.21
CA LEU A 232 -19.29 -37.21 -9.96
C LEU A 232 -18.53 -36.40 -8.89
N GLU A 233 -18.03 -35.21 -9.25
CA GLU A 233 -17.31 -34.35 -8.33
C GLU A 233 -18.26 -33.67 -7.34
N LYS A 234 -17.89 -33.69 -6.07
CA LYS A 234 -18.79 -33.32 -4.97
C LYS A 234 -19.00 -31.81 -4.85
N ASP A 235 -17.95 -31.05 -5.08
CA ASP A 235 -17.97 -29.59 -5.10
C ASP A 235 -17.17 -29.14 -6.32
N TYR A 236 -17.85 -28.77 -7.39
CA TYR A 236 -17.16 -28.30 -8.61
C TYR A 236 -16.82 -26.82 -8.51
N TRP A 237 -17.48 -26.06 -7.64
CA TRP A 237 -17.31 -24.61 -7.59
C TRP A 237 -15.95 -24.19 -7.03
N ASP A 238 -15.28 -25.04 -6.25
CA ASP A 238 -13.94 -24.79 -5.75
C ASP A 238 -12.83 -25.28 -6.69
N ASN A 239 -13.17 -25.73 -7.89
CA ASN A 239 -12.23 -26.00 -8.97
C ASN A 239 -11.77 -24.74 -9.72
N HIS A 240 -12.41 -23.61 -9.47
CA HIS A 240 -12.18 -22.36 -10.18
C HIS A 240 -11.50 -21.35 -9.28
N VAL A 241 -10.59 -20.57 -9.85
CA VAL A 241 -10.11 -19.36 -9.20
C VAL A 241 -9.84 -18.28 -10.24
N ASN A 242 -10.20 -17.04 -9.88
CA ASN A 242 -9.93 -15.87 -10.69
C ASN A 242 -8.83 -15.04 -10.04
N THR A 243 -7.92 -14.51 -10.85
CA THR A 243 -6.92 -13.53 -10.41
C THR A 243 -6.90 -12.35 -11.36
N LEU A 244 -6.57 -11.17 -10.82
CA LEU A 244 -6.46 -9.95 -11.60
C LEU A 244 -5.06 -9.85 -12.21
N VAL A 245 -5.02 -9.58 -13.51
CA VAL A 245 -3.84 -9.13 -14.24
C VAL A 245 -3.95 -7.62 -14.39
N GLN A 246 -2.95 -6.89 -13.93
CA GLN A 246 -2.91 -5.43 -14.04
C GLN A 246 -1.51 -4.95 -14.37
N PHE A 247 -1.42 -3.78 -14.98
CA PHE A 247 -0.14 -3.12 -15.16
C PHE A 247 0.47 -2.74 -13.80
N ASP A 248 1.78 -2.94 -13.67
CA ASP A 248 2.58 -2.45 -12.56
C ASP A 248 2.71 -0.92 -12.71
N PHE A 249 1.83 -0.16 -12.04
CA PHE A 249 1.74 1.30 -12.19
C PHE A 249 3.03 2.03 -11.71
N PRO A 250 3.36 3.21 -12.27
CA PRO A 250 4.59 3.91 -11.89
C PRO A 250 4.50 4.46 -10.46
N ASP A 251 5.60 4.30 -9.73
CA ASP A 251 5.77 4.68 -8.32
C ASP A 251 5.86 6.20 -8.11
N LEU A 252 5.99 7.00 -9.18
CA LEU A 252 6.24 8.44 -9.11
C LEU A 252 5.05 9.28 -9.59
N GLU A 253 4.93 10.48 -9.02
CA GLU A 253 3.95 11.49 -9.37
C GLU A 253 4.62 12.87 -9.38
N ILE A 254 4.29 13.70 -10.36
CA ILE A 254 4.61 15.13 -10.39
C ILE A 254 3.30 15.92 -10.37
N GLY A 255 3.21 16.93 -9.51
CA GLY A 255 2.06 17.83 -9.44
C GLY A 255 2.30 19.15 -10.17
N GLU A 256 1.24 19.95 -10.23
CA GLU A 256 1.21 21.26 -10.91
C GLU A 256 2.34 22.19 -10.45
N GLY A 257 2.95 22.89 -11.41
CA GLY A 257 4.00 23.87 -11.14
C GLY A 257 3.47 25.11 -10.43
N ILE A 258 4.15 25.52 -9.36
CA ILE A 258 3.78 26.66 -8.54
C ILE A 258 4.77 27.80 -8.81
N LEU A 259 4.31 28.94 -9.35
CA LEU A 259 5.15 30.13 -9.53
C LEU A 259 5.50 30.74 -8.17
N THR A 260 6.78 30.74 -7.80
CA THR A 260 7.26 31.23 -6.49
C THR A 260 8.05 32.53 -6.59
N ASP A 261 8.68 32.81 -7.73
CA ASP A 261 9.44 34.06 -7.96
C ASP A 261 9.31 34.53 -9.42
N LYS A 262 9.35 35.84 -9.64
CA LYS A 262 9.28 36.50 -10.95
C LYS A 262 10.16 37.75 -10.94
N THR A 263 11.08 37.80 -11.89
CA THR A 263 11.96 38.95 -12.17
C THR A 263 11.66 39.51 -13.55
N ALA A 264 12.32 40.62 -13.92
CA ALA A 264 12.20 41.20 -15.26
C ALA A 264 12.62 40.26 -16.40
N THR A 265 13.42 39.21 -16.12
CA THR A 265 14.00 38.32 -17.14
C THR A 265 13.67 36.84 -16.95
N GLY A 266 13.08 36.45 -15.82
CA GLY A 266 12.87 35.04 -15.50
C GLY A 266 11.86 34.80 -14.39
N ILE A 267 11.55 33.53 -14.18
CA ILE A 267 10.63 33.03 -13.15
C ILE A 267 11.23 31.81 -12.46
N THR A 268 10.81 31.55 -11.24
CA THR A 268 11.09 30.29 -10.52
C THR A 268 9.79 29.56 -10.27
N VAL A 269 9.78 28.26 -10.58
CA VAL A 269 8.61 27.39 -10.45
C VAL A 269 9.00 26.18 -9.62
N GLU A 270 8.15 25.81 -8.69
CA GLU A 270 8.31 24.64 -7.83
C GLU A 270 7.36 23.53 -8.23
N PHE A 271 7.87 22.30 -8.33
CA PHE A 271 7.10 21.11 -8.67
C PHE A 271 7.10 20.15 -7.48
N PRO A 272 5.93 19.81 -6.91
CA PRO A 272 5.84 18.72 -5.94
C PRO A 272 6.02 17.39 -6.68
N VAL A 273 6.95 16.56 -6.20
CA VAL A 273 7.23 15.22 -6.71
C VAL A 273 7.11 14.21 -5.58
N LYS A 274 6.50 13.06 -5.85
CA LYS A 274 6.15 12.09 -4.81
C LYS A 274 6.43 10.66 -5.24
N GLN A 275 6.87 9.82 -4.31
CA GLN A 275 6.75 8.37 -4.43
C GLN A 275 5.44 7.90 -3.78
N LYS A 276 4.59 7.19 -4.52
CA LYS A 276 3.31 6.67 -4.00
C LYS A 276 3.54 5.60 -2.93
N ASP A 277 2.73 5.63 -1.87
CA ASP A 277 2.73 4.63 -0.81
C ASP A 277 1.90 3.41 -1.25
N LEU A 278 2.53 2.51 -2.00
CA LEU A 278 1.91 1.29 -2.50
C LEU A 278 2.24 0.08 -1.59
N PRO A 279 1.26 -0.79 -1.29
CA PRO A 279 1.47 -1.97 -0.44
C PRO A 279 2.63 -2.85 -0.92
N GLY A 280 3.53 -3.22 -0.01
CA GLY A 280 4.69 -4.08 -0.30
C GLY A 280 5.98 -3.34 -0.67
N ARG A 281 5.96 -2.00 -0.75
CA ARG A 281 7.16 -1.18 -0.99
C ARG A 281 7.93 -0.92 0.30
N THR A 282 9.26 -1.01 0.22
CA THR A 282 10.18 -0.79 1.35
C THR A 282 11.43 0.01 0.96
N GLN A 283 11.57 0.41 -0.31
CA GLN A 283 12.82 0.96 -0.85
C GLN A 283 12.65 2.42 -1.31
N THR A 284 13.66 3.22 -1.00
CA THR A 284 13.88 4.57 -1.53
C THR A 284 14.26 4.51 -3.01
N LEU A 285 13.67 5.38 -3.83
CA LEU A 285 13.97 5.55 -5.25
C LEU A 285 14.93 6.73 -5.46
N VAL A 286 15.76 6.63 -6.50
CA VAL A 286 16.62 7.72 -6.98
C VAL A 286 16.27 7.98 -8.43
N THR A 287 15.91 9.22 -8.76
CA THR A 287 15.40 9.63 -10.08
C THR A 287 15.99 10.99 -10.52
N SER A 288 15.56 11.51 -11.67
CA SER A 288 15.86 12.86 -12.15
C SER A 288 14.60 13.56 -12.66
N MET A 289 14.65 14.89 -12.80
CA MET A 289 13.57 15.69 -13.38
C MET A 289 14.12 16.60 -14.47
N GLU A 290 13.65 16.41 -15.70
CA GLU A 290 13.87 17.34 -16.80
C GLU A 290 12.89 18.51 -16.71
N TYR A 291 13.30 19.70 -17.13
CA TYR A 291 12.39 20.86 -17.21
C TYR A 291 12.68 21.72 -18.43
N GLY A 292 11.65 22.41 -18.90
CA GLY A 292 11.76 23.29 -20.07
C GLY A 292 10.53 24.15 -20.36
N LEU A 293 10.46 24.66 -21.59
CA LEU A 293 9.47 25.64 -22.03
C LEU A 293 8.39 25.04 -22.94
N GLY A 294 7.21 25.63 -22.89
CA GLY A 294 6.03 25.19 -23.64
C GLY A 294 5.54 23.81 -23.20
N ALA A 295 4.70 23.19 -24.01
CA ALA A 295 4.32 21.78 -23.86
C ALA A 295 5.42 20.89 -24.46
N GLU A 296 6.59 20.85 -23.80
CA GLU A 296 7.76 20.08 -24.22
C GLU A 296 8.45 20.57 -25.50
N ALA A 297 8.31 21.86 -25.82
CA ALA A 297 8.89 22.44 -27.03
C ALA A 297 10.40 22.66 -26.94
N THR A 298 10.93 22.93 -25.75
CA THR A 298 12.35 23.24 -25.55
C THR A 298 12.84 22.80 -24.18
N LYS A 299 13.77 21.83 -24.12
CA LYS A 299 14.48 21.46 -22.90
C LYS A 299 15.42 22.57 -22.45
N LEU A 300 15.35 22.94 -21.17
CA LEU A 300 16.28 23.91 -20.55
C LEU A 300 17.34 23.23 -19.70
N GLY A 301 16.97 22.20 -18.94
CA GLY A 301 17.87 21.57 -18.00
C GLY A 301 17.31 20.29 -17.39
N GLU A 302 18.07 19.75 -16.44
CA GLU A 302 17.71 18.55 -15.70
C GLU A 302 18.29 18.59 -14.29
N ILE A 303 17.50 18.16 -13.31
CA ILE A 303 17.87 18.01 -11.91
C ILE A 303 18.02 16.52 -11.63
N SER A 304 19.24 16.07 -11.36
CA SER A 304 19.54 14.65 -11.13
C SER A 304 19.63 14.29 -9.64
N ASN A 305 19.60 12.99 -9.33
CA ASN A 305 19.77 12.43 -7.97
C ASN A 305 18.68 12.82 -6.97
N ILE A 306 17.43 12.91 -7.42
CA ILE A 306 16.27 13.12 -6.56
C ILE A 306 15.98 11.81 -5.84
N SER A 307 16.22 11.77 -4.52
CA SER A 307 15.93 10.61 -3.68
C SER A 307 14.54 10.76 -3.07
N LEU A 308 13.67 9.76 -3.18
CA LEU A 308 12.32 9.73 -2.60
C LEU A 308 12.12 8.43 -1.83
N GLY A 309 11.74 8.50 -0.55
CA GLY A 309 11.30 7.37 0.26
C GLY A 309 9.83 7.01 0.00
N VAL A 310 9.41 5.83 0.46
CA VAL A 310 8.02 5.35 0.28
C VAL A 310 7.03 6.34 0.88
N GLY A 311 6.11 6.86 0.06
CA GLY A 311 5.13 7.87 0.46
C GLY A 311 5.67 9.29 0.58
N GLU A 312 6.98 9.51 0.40
CA GLU A 312 7.63 10.81 0.55
C GLU A 312 7.29 11.74 -0.62
N GLU A 313 7.03 13.00 -0.30
CA GLU A 313 6.85 14.11 -1.24
C GLU A 313 7.99 15.12 -1.04
N LYS A 314 8.56 15.61 -2.14
CA LYS A 314 9.57 16.66 -2.17
C LYS A 314 9.17 17.78 -3.11
N ILE A 315 9.61 18.99 -2.81
CA ILE A 315 9.43 20.14 -3.69
C ILE A 315 10.74 20.37 -4.44
N ILE A 316 10.66 20.43 -5.78
CA ILE A 316 11.81 20.63 -6.66
C ILE A 316 11.65 21.97 -7.38
N SER A 317 12.57 22.90 -7.13
CA SER A 317 12.54 24.24 -7.72
C SER A 317 13.40 24.30 -8.99
N ALA A 318 12.88 24.94 -10.04
CA ALA A 318 13.58 25.19 -11.29
C ALA A 318 13.37 26.64 -11.77
N THR A 319 14.36 27.21 -12.45
CA THR A 319 14.32 28.58 -12.97
C THR A 319 14.16 28.58 -14.49
N PHE A 320 13.28 29.44 -14.98
CA PHE A 320 12.92 29.56 -16.39
C PHE A 320 13.08 31.01 -16.86
N PRO A 321 13.39 31.26 -18.14
CA PRO A 321 13.16 32.55 -18.77
C PRO A 321 11.69 32.99 -18.63
N LEU A 322 11.42 34.29 -18.72
CA LEU A 322 10.06 34.84 -18.57
C LEU A 322 9.13 34.32 -19.69
N GLN A 323 8.37 33.27 -19.36
CA GLN A 323 7.47 32.51 -20.24
C GLN A 323 6.29 32.01 -19.43
N ASN A 324 5.10 32.00 -20.04
CA ASN A 324 3.86 31.64 -19.35
C ASN A 324 3.56 30.14 -19.39
N THR A 325 4.26 29.35 -20.20
CA THR A 325 4.07 27.89 -20.23
C THR A 325 5.40 27.19 -20.03
N VAL A 326 5.45 26.34 -19.01
CA VAL A 326 6.61 25.53 -18.64
C VAL A 326 6.22 24.06 -18.54
N TYR A 327 7.19 23.17 -18.65
CA TYR A 327 6.99 21.75 -18.36
C TYR A 327 8.06 21.22 -17.42
N ALA A 328 7.69 20.18 -16.68
CA ALA A 328 8.61 19.34 -15.94
C ALA A 328 8.28 17.86 -16.20
N ARG A 329 9.30 17.05 -16.45
CA ARG A 329 9.18 15.62 -16.68
C ARG A 329 10.02 14.85 -15.66
N LEU A 330 9.37 14.10 -14.79
CA LEU A 330 9.99 13.25 -13.78
C LEU A 330 10.40 11.90 -14.40
N ASN A 331 11.58 11.41 -14.03
CA ASN A 331 12.27 10.26 -14.64
C ASN A 331 12.34 10.31 -16.19
N PRO A 332 12.92 11.37 -16.79
CA PRO A 332 12.91 11.57 -18.24
C PRO A 332 13.69 10.53 -19.03
N HIS A 333 14.68 9.89 -18.40
CA HIS A 333 15.53 8.86 -19.04
C HIS A 333 14.97 7.45 -18.89
N GLU A 334 13.83 7.30 -18.21
CA GLU A 334 13.29 5.98 -17.92
C GLU A 334 14.32 5.14 -17.12
N ASN A 335 15.25 5.82 -16.43
CA ASN A 335 16.33 5.24 -15.65
C ASN A 335 15.72 4.77 -14.34
N ALA A 336 15.06 3.63 -14.45
CA ALA A 336 14.48 2.84 -13.40
C ALA A 336 15.36 2.84 -12.11
N PRO A 337 14.80 3.08 -10.91
CA PRO A 337 14.84 2.00 -9.93
C PRO A 337 14.08 0.83 -10.58
N PRO A 338 14.49 -0.44 -10.45
CA PRO A 338 14.04 -1.60 -11.25
C PRO A 338 12.51 -1.84 -11.44
N VAL A 339 11.65 -0.98 -10.92
CA VAL A 339 10.19 -1.00 -10.95
C VAL A 339 9.60 0.40 -11.20
N GLU A 340 9.73 0.94 -12.41
CA GLU A 340 8.91 2.10 -12.87
C GLU A 340 8.50 1.88 -14.31
N LEU A 341 7.18 1.78 -14.58
CA LEU A 341 6.66 1.58 -15.95
C LEU A 341 5.45 2.46 -16.28
N TYR A 342 5.69 3.29 -17.31
CA TYR A 342 4.84 4.04 -18.22
C TYR A 342 3.32 4.04 -18.03
N GLY A 343 2.82 5.18 -17.54
CA GLY A 343 1.51 5.74 -17.87
C GLY A 343 1.71 7.18 -18.39
N PHE A 344 1.30 7.43 -19.63
CA PHE A 344 1.62 8.59 -20.49
C PHE A 344 1.34 10.01 -19.94
N HIS A 345 0.92 10.19 -18.68
CA HIS A 345 0.56 11.50 -18.13
C HIS A 345 0.92 11.75 -16.65
N ASN A 346 1.52 10.79 -15.92
CA ASN A 346 1.78 10.99 -14.47
C ASN A 346 3.18 11.55 -14.16
N ASN A 347 4.06 11.53 -15.15
CA ASN A 347 5.46 11.95 -15.02
C ASN A 347 5.75 13.20 -15.85
N LEU A 348 4.74 13.80 -16.48
CA LEU A 348 4.87 15.04 -17.23
C LEU A 348 3.82 16.01 -16.71
N GLU A 349 4.29 17.15 -16.22
CA GLU A 349 3.46 18.28 -15.88
C GLU A 349 3.71 19.41 -16.87
N VAL A 350 2.63 19.97 -17.43
CA VAL A 350 2.67 21.17 -18.27
C VAL A 350 1.83 22.24 -17.62
N THR A 351 2.49 23.23 -17.04
CA THR A 351 1.83 24.29 -16.30
C THR A 351 1.78 25.57 -17.11
N THR A 352 0.58 26.15 -17.23
CA THR A 352 0.40 27.50 -17.77
C THR A 352 0.24 28.49 -16.62
N LEU A 353 1.27 29.30 -16.42
CA LEU A 353 1.39 30.27 -15.35
C LEU A 353 0.73 31.58 -15.75
N ASP A 354 -0.09 32.11 -14.85
CA ASP A 354 -0.61 33.46 -14.98
C ASP A 354 0.45 34.49 -14.58
N LEU A 355 1.25 34.92 -15.55
CA LEU A 355 2.26 35.95 -15.35
C LEU A 355 1.67 37.36 -15.16
N THR A 356 0.35 37.54 -15.23
CA THR A 356 -0.31 38.82 -14.96
C THR A 356 -0.54 39.07 -13.47
N LYS A 357 -0.33 38.06 -12.63
CA LYS A 357 -0.37 38.18 -11.18
C LYS A 357 0.84 38.97 -10.69
N ASP A 358 0.62 40.24 -10.33
CA ASP A 358 1.60 41.10 -9.66
C ASP A 358 1.46 41.01 -8.12
N LEU A 359 2.46 41.49 -7.40
CA LEU A 359 2.43 41.60 -5.93
C LEU A 359 1.22 42.46 -5.50
N ASN A 360 0.53 42.12 -4.43
CA ASN A 360 -0.55 42.96 -3.90
C ASN A 360 -0.64 42.82 -2.39
N LEU A 361 0.12 43.67 -1.72
CA LEU A 361 0.18 43.75 -0.28
C LEU A 361 -0.83 44.79 0.22
N TYR A 362 -1.26 44.64 1.46
CA TYR A 362 -2.13 45.63 2.07
C TYR A 362 -1.86 45.78 3.55
N VAL A 363 -2.15 46.98 4.06
CA VAL A 363 -2.28 47.22 5.50
C VAL A 363 -3.76 47.11 5.84
N LYS A 364 -4.11 46.10 6.63
CA LYS A 364 -5.48 45.89 7.10
C LYS A 364 -5.85 46.87 8.20
N SER A 365 -4.95 47.07 9.16
CA SER A 365 -5.17 48.02 10.26
C SER A 365 -3.87 48.53 10.88
N VAL A 366 -3.95 49.73 11.47
CA VAL A 366 -2.92 50.30 12.35
C VAL A 366 -3.62 50.84 13.60
N LYS A 367 -3.14 50.46 14.79
CA LYS A 367 -3.82 50.81 16.03
C LYS A 367 -3.32 52.16 16.58
N GLY A 368 -4.20 53.16 16.55
CA GLY A 368 -4.03 54.43 17.25
C GLY A 368 -4.32 54.31 18.77
N GLY A 369 -4.32 55.44 19.47
CA GLY A 369 -4.56 55.44 20.92
C GLY A 369 -4.45 56.81 21.57
N VAL A 370 -4.65 56.84 22.88
CA VAL A 370 -4.44 58.01 23.73
C VAL A 370 -3.21 57.75 24.59
N TYR A 371 -2.20 58.60 24.46
CA TYR A 371 -0.92 58.46 25.16
C TYR A 371 -0.51 59.80 25.79
N ARG A 372 0.45 59.78 26.70
CA ARG A 372 1.12 60.99 27.18
C ARG A 372 2.35 61.29 26.33
N GLN A 373 2.81 62.53 26.40
CA GLN A 373 4.07 62.95 25.77
C GLN A 373 5.24 62.23 26.44
N GLY A 374 6.10 61.59 25.65
CA GLY A 374 7.26 60.84 26.13
C GLY A 374 7.01 59.36 26.50
N ASP A 375 5.79 58.84 26.31
CA ASP A 375 5.45 57.43 26.55
C ASP A 375 6.16 56.50 25.57
N ASN A 376 6.61 55.34 26.04
CA ASN A 376 6.96 54.21 25.18
C ASN A 376 5.68 53.47 24.79
N VAL A 377 5.46 53.30 23.50
CA VAL A 377 4.22 52.76 22.93
C VAL A 377 4.57 51.59 22.02
N THR A 378 3.79 50.52 22.14
CA THR A 378 3.79 49.41 21.17
C THR A 378 2.53 49.51 20.31
N THR A 379 2.72 49.78 19.01
CA THR A 379 1.64 49.80 18.02
C THR A 379 1.62 48.50 17.24
N ILE A 380 0.46 47.85 17.16
CA ILE A 380 0.26 46.68 16.29
C ILE A 380 -0.23 47.14 14.93
N VAL A 381 0.43 46.68 13.87
CA VAL A 381 0.03 46.86 12.47
C VAL A 381 -0.33 45.49 11.91
N GLN A 382 -1.52 45.35 11.34
CA GLN A 382 -1.94 44.12 10.65
C GLN A 382 -1.75 44.32 9.15
N VAL A 383 -0.97 43.44 8.53
CA VAL A 383 -0.65 43.45 7.10
C VAL A 383 -1.03 42.12 6.47
N GLY A 384 -1.22 42.08 5.16
CA GLY A 384 -1.48 40.84 4.47
C GLY A 384 -1.10 40.87 3.00
N ASN A 385 -1.18 39.68 2.40
CA ASN A 385 -0.97 39.44 0.99
C ASN A 385 -2.21 38.71 0.43
N ILE A 386 -2.74 39.11 -0.73
CA ILE A 386 -3.95 38.45 -1.27
C ILE A 386 -3.62 37.00 -1.73
N PRO A 387 -4.59 36.07 -1.70
CA PRO A 387 -4.36 34.66 -2.03
C PRO A 387 -3.73 34.39 -3.41
N ASP A 388 -4.04 35.24 -4.39
CA ASP A 388 -3.59 35.10 -5.78
C ASP A 388 -2.33 35.92 -6.10
N SER A 389 -1.63 36.44 -5.09
CA SER A 389 -0.43 37.26 -5.29
C SER A 389 0.87 36.46 -5.27
N LEU A 390 1.98 37.15 -5.55
CA LEU A 390 3.35 36.65 -5.41
C LEU A 390 3.99 37.22 -4.14
N MET A 391 5.11 36.65 -3.68
CA MET A 391 5.97 37.29 -2.66
C MET A 391 7.43 36.84 -2.86
N PRO A 392 8.15 37.47 -3.81
CA PRO A 392 9.48 37.01 -4.21
C PRO A 392 10.55 37.20 -3.12
N GLU A 393 10.43 38.26 -2.31
CA GLU A 393 11.34 38.54 -1.19
C GLU A 393 10.65 39.41 -0.13
N ALA A 394 11.33 39.62 1.00
CA ALA A 394 10.82 40.50 2.05
C ALA A 394 10.81 42.00 1.62
N VAL A 395 9.76 42.71 2.04
CA VAL A 395 9.59 44.16 1.84
C VAL A 395 9.64 44.91 3.15
N ASP A 396 9.79 46.23 3.10
CA ASP A 396 9.76 47.08 4.28
C ASP A 396 8.33 47.42 4.69
N LEU A 397 8.06 47.37 5.99
CA LEU A 397 6.88 47.94 6.64
C LEU A 397 7.34 49.12 7.51
N VAL A 398 6.78 50.30 7.26
CA VAL A 398 7.19 51.56 7.91
C VAL A 398 6.02 52.14 8.71
N LEU A 399 6.33 52.59 9.93
CA LEU A 399 5.42 53.34 10.78
C LEU A 399 5.87 54.81 10.83
N ARG A 400 4.95 55.74 10.55
CA ARG A 400 5.18 57.19 10.60
C ARG A 400 4.23 57.88 11.55
N PHE A 401 4.77 58.75 12.40
CA PHE A 401 4.02 59.67 13.24
C PHE A 401 4.12 61.07 12.65
N ASP A 402 2.98 61.63 12.25
CA ASP A 402 2.84 62.97 11.64
C ASP A 402 3.83 63.21 10.48
N GLY A 403 3.98 62.19 9.63
CA GLY A 403 4.90 62.19 8.49
C GLY A 403 6.36 61.83 8.80
N LYS A 404 6.74 61.71 10.08
CA LYS A 404 8.09 61.30 10.48
C LYS A 404 8.16 59.79 10.76
N GLU A 405 9.12 59.10 10.16
CA GLU A 405 9.39 57.68 10.44
C GLU A 405 9.76 57.48 11.92
N VAL A 406 9.04 56.57 12.58
CA VAL A 406 9.25 56.16 13.97
C VAL A 406 9.64 54.70 14.10
N GLY A 407 9.50 53.90 13.03
CA GLY A 407 10.00 52.53 12.97
C GLY A 407 9.92 51.91 11.57
N ARG A 408 10.76 50.90 11.33
CA ARG A 408 10.82 50.10 10.10
C ARG A 408 11.10 48.64 10.43
N GLN A 409 10.41 47.73 9.76
CA GLN A 409 10.65 46.28 9.87
C GLN A 409 10.61 45.62 8.50
N SER A 410 11.34 44.52 8.32
CA SER A 410 11.28 43.71 7.11
C SER A 410 10.27 42.58 7.29
N VAL A 411 9.35 42.43 6.34
CA VAL A 411 8.24 41.46 6.39
C VAL A 411 8.18 40.63 5.11
N HIS A 412 8.01 39.32 5.27
CA HIS A 412 7.75 38.37 4.19
C HIS A 412 6.40 37.70 4.44
N LEU A 413 5.45 37.84 3.50
CA LEU A 413 4.05 37.42 3.63
C LEU A 413 3.69 36.46 2.50
N ASN A 414 3.44 35.20 2.83
CA ASN A 414 3.03 34.21 1.84
C ASN A 414 1.69 34.61 1.20
N PRO A 415 1.39 34.20 -0.05
CA PRO A 415 0.10 34.47 -0.66
C PRO A 415 -1.07 34.02 0.24
N GLY A 416 -2.02 34.93 0.51
CA GLY A 416 -3.16 34.69 1.40
C GLY A 416 -2.87 34.85 2.90
N GLU A 417 -1.63 35.13 3.30
CA GLU A 417 -1.25 35.32 4.70
C GLU A 417 -1.67 36.70 5.23
N GLU A 418 -2.15 36.75 6.48
CA GLU A 418 -2.23 37.97 7.29
C GLU A 418 -1.32 37.84 8.52
N ARG A 419 -0.63 38.92 8.89
CA ARG A 419 0.29 38.95 10.03
C ARG A 419 0.15 40.23 10.85
N GLU A 420 0.25 40.09 12.17
CA GLU A 420 0.37 41.22 13.09
C GLU A 420 1.84 41.53 13.37
N VAL A 421 2.22 42.79 13.23
CA VAL A 421 3.59 43.27 13.36
C VAL A 421 3.65 44.38 14.43
N PRO A 422 4.32 44.14 15.57
CA PRO A 422 4.43 45.13 16.65
C PRO A 422 5.59 46.11 16.40
N PHE A 423 5.33 47.41 16.56
CA PHE A 423 6.32 48.48 16.52
C PHE A 423 6.46 49.13 17.89
N GLU A 424 7.65 49.10 18.46
CA GLU A 424 7.99 49.86 19.67
C GLU A 424 8.55 51.23 19.28
N TRP A 425 7.96 52.30 19.79
CA TRP A 425 8.37 53.67 19.53
C TRP A 425 8.05 54.58 20.72
N LYS A 426 8.57 55.81 20.73
CA LYS A 426 8.36 56.78 21.81
C LYS A 426 7.57 57.99 21.31
N THR A 427 6.52 58.39 22.03
CA THR A 427 5.72 59.57 21.66
C THR A 427 6.56 60.84 21.80
N PRO A 428 6.42 61.82 20.89
CA PRO A 428 7.21 63.04 20.96
C PRO A 428 6.77 63.94 22.12
N VAL A 429 7.74 64.65 22.69
CA VAL A 429 7.49 65.76 23.62
C VAL A 429 7.29 67.02 22.79
N THR A 430 6.07 67.55 22.80
CA THR A 430 5.64 68.68 21.96
C THR A 430 5.56 70.00 22.73
N GLY A 431 5.60 69.93 24.07
CA GLY A 431 5.51 71.10 24.95
C GLY A 431 4.13 71.78 24.97
N LYS A 432 3.14 71.20 24.29
CA LYS A 432 1.77 71.72 24.26
C LYS A 432 1.03 71.34 25.54
N SER A 433 0.38 72.32 26.15
CA SER A 433 -0.44 72.18 27.36
C SER A 433 -1.86 71.66 27.08
N GLU A 434 -2.23 71.53 25.81
CA GLU A 434 -3.55 71.07 25.36
C GLU A 434 -3.45 69.69 24.73
N ARG A 435 -4.55 68.93 24.78
CA ARG A 435 -4.65 67.65 24.06
C ARG A 435 -4.58 67.90 22.55
N MET A 436 -3.75 67.13 21.86
CA MET A 436 -3.54 67.27 20.42
C MET A 436 -3.71 65.91 19.74
N THR A 437 -4.36 65.90 18.59
CA THR A 437 -4.52 64.71 17.75
C THR A 437 -3.50 64.75 16.61
N TYR A 438 -2.80 63.64 16.41
CA TYR A 438 -1.78 63.44 15.39
C TYR A 438 -2.14 62.23 14.52
N LYS A 439 -1.59 62.22 13.31
CA LYS A 439 -1.74 61.12 12.35
C LYS A 439 -0.67 60.06 12.62
N LEU A 440 -1.08 58.81 12.74
CA LEU A 440 -0.20 57.64 12.68
C LEU A 440 -0.48 56.90 11.38
N GLU A 441 0.56 56.59 10.61
CA GLU A 441 0.45 55.96 9.30
C GLU A 441 1.34 54.73 9.24
N ALA A 442 0.79 53.62 8.76
CA ALA A 442 1.56 52.44 8.41
C ALA A 442 1.53 52.28 6.88
N GLU A 443 2.70 52.04 6.30
CA GLU A 443 2.88 51.83 4.86
C GLU A 443 3.74 50.57 4.64
N ILE A 444 3.21 49.61 3.88
CA ILE A 444 3.96 48.43 3.43
C ILE A 444 4.51 48.66 2.01
N HIS A 445 5.75 48.25 1.79
CA HIS A 445 6.49 48.41 0.54
C HIS A 445 6.60 49.88 0.07
N PRO A 446 7.16 50.79 0.92
CA PRO A 446 7.33 52.20 0.59
C PRO A 446 8.32 52.42 -0.57
N GLN A 447 8.32 53.61 -1.16
CA GLN A 447 9.32 53.96 -2.18
C GLN A 447 10.75 54.08 -1.61
N PRO A 448 11.80 53.70 -2.38
CA PRO A 448 11.73 53.08 -3.71
C PRO A 448 11.26 51.62 -3.64
N ARG A 449 10.27 51.27 -4.47
CA ARG A 449 9.68 49.93 -4.50
C ARG A 449 10.59 48.95 -5.25
N LYS A 450 10.70 47.73 -4.73
CA LYS A 450 11.44 46.64 -5.34
C LYS A 450 10.65 45.96 -6.46
N PHE A 451 9.33 45.93 -6.32
CA PHE A 451 8.38 45.33 -7.26
C PHE A 451 7.22 46.28 -7.58
N ASP A 452 6.57 46.04 -8.71
CA ASP A 452 5.29 46.66 -9.00
C ASP A 452 4.15 45.88 -8.31
N GLU A 453 3.11 46.61 -7.88
CA GLU A 453 1.94 46.04 -7.23
C GLU A 453 0.65 46.31 -8.02
N ILE A 454 -0.31 45.37 -7.92
CA ILE A 454 -1.64 45.48 -8.57
C ILE A 454 -2.35 46.74 -8.06
N THR A 455 -2.43 46.91 -6.74
CA THR A 455 -2.90 48.13 -6.09
C THR A 455 -1.91 48.56 -5.03
N TYR A 456 -1.73 49.87 -4.89
CA TYR A 456 -0.86 50.46 -3.85
C TYR A 456 -1.66 51.26 -2.80
N VAL A 457 -2.94 51.53 -3.10
CA VAL A 457 -3.76 52.42 -2.27
C VAL A 457 -4.09 51.75 -0.92
N ASP A 458 -4.15 50.43 -0.91
CA ASP A 458 -4.38 49.56 0.25
C ASP A 458 -3.12 49.29 1.06
N ASN A 459 -1.94 49.65 0.57
CA ASN A 459 -0.67 49.56 1.30
C ASN A 459 -0.56 50.58 2.43
N ILE A 460 -1.47 51.55 2.51
CA ILE A 460 -1.42 52.64 3.48
C ILE A 460 -2.68 52.63 4.34
N LYS A 461 -2.49 52.58 5.66
CA LYS A 461 -3.56 52.88 6.64
C LYS A 461 -3.14 53.94 7.61
N THR A 462 -4.14 54.64 8.12
CA THR A 462 -3.95 55.74 9.06
C THR A 462 -4.83 55.57 10.28
N ALA A 463 -4.35 56.04 11.42
CA ALA A 463 -5.06 56.09 12.68
C ALA A 463 -4.77 57.40 13.41
N ASN A 464 -5.62 57.73 14.38
CA ASN A 464 -5.44 58.92 15.21
C ASN A 464 -4.69 58.55 16.50
N VAL A 465 -3.70 59.36 16.85
CA VAL A 465 -3.03 59.32 18.15
C VAL A 465 -3.30 60.62 18.88
N VAL A 466 -3.87 60.53 20.08
CA VAL A 466 -4.11 61.70 20.93
C VAL A 466 -3.01 61.78 21.97
N LEU A 467 -2.24 62.86 21.96
CA LEU A 467 -1.26 63.15 23.01
C LEU A 467 -1.87 64.04 24.08
N LEU A 468 -1.87 63.55 25.31
CA LEU A 468 -2.21 64.30 26.50
C LEU A 468 -1.03 65.19 26.93
N PRO A 469 -1.28 66.34 27.55
CA PRO A 469 -0.22 67.15 28.15
C PRO A 469 0.55 66.35 29.21
N GLU A 470 1.80 66.76 29.44
CA GLU A 470 2.64 66.20 30.50
C GLU A 470 1.94 66.34 31.86
N GLU A 471 2.04 65.32 32.69
CA GLU A 471 1.40 65.33 34.00
C GLU A 471 2.06 66.41 34.87
N VAL A 472 1.34 67.48 35.15
CA VAL A 472 1.77 68.46 36.15
C VAL A 472 1.63 67.78 37.52
N VAL A 473 2.72 67.18 38.01
CA VAL A 473 2.77 66.68 39.38
C VAL A 473 2.66 67.89 40.31
N GLY A 474 1.44 68.18 40.76
CA GLY A 474 1.19 69.22 41.75
C GLY A 474 1.91 68.86 43.04
N ALA A 475 2.96 69.60 43.39
CA ALA A 475 3.53 69.53 44.72
C ALA A 475 2.52 70.10 45.73
N ALA A 476 2.29 69.40 46.85
CA ALA A 476 1.54 69.94 47.97
C ALA A 476 2.18 71.27 48.43
N CYS A 477 1.37 72.32 48.60
CA CYS A 477 1.91 73.64 48.97
C CYS A 477 2.62 73.52 50.34
N ARG A 478 3.92 73.84 50.40
CA ARG A 478 4.65 73.89 51.69
C ARG A 478 3.94 74.89 52.61
N GLY A 479 3.34 74.36 53.68
CA GLY A 479 2.77 75.16 54.77
C GLY A 479 1.24 75.30 54.81
N ALA A 480 0.47 74.55 54.00
CA ALA A 480 -0.99 74.52 54.15
C ALA A 480 -1.37 73.84 55.48
N LYS A 481 -1.78 74.64 56.48
CA LYS A 481 -2.36 74.11 57.71
C LYS A 481 -3.68 73.43 57.39
N VAL A 482 -3.76 72.14 57.65
CA VAL A 482 -5.01 71.39 57.73
C VAL A 482 -5.94 72.14 58.70
N GLN A 483 -7.04 72.70 58.20
CA GLN A 483 -8.10 73.24 59.06
C GLN A 483 -9.25 72.27 59.09
N THR A 484 -9.49 71.71 60.27
CA THR A 484 -10.67 70.90 60.56
C THR A 484 -11.76 71.82 61.08
N THR A 485 -12.94 71.79 60.47
CA THR A 485 -14.14 72.41 61.05
C THR A 485 -15.20 71.34 61.27
N ALA A 486 -15.98 71.48 62.34
CA ALA A 486 -16.87 70.45 62.86
C ALA A 486 -18.11 70.13 61.98
N VAL A 487 -18.25 70.77 60.80
CA VAL A 487 -19.48 70.68 60.00
C VAL A 487 -19.25 70.15 58.57
N SER A 488 -18.03 70.09 58.03
CA SER A 488 -17.84 69.71 56.61
C SER A 488 -16.56 68.93 56.24
N GLY A 489 -15.85 68.36 57.22
CA GLY A 489 -14.71 67.46 56.96
C GLY A 489 -13.40 68.19 56.59
N THR A 490 -12.36 67.40 56.32
CA THR A 490 -10.99 67.85 56.06
C THR A 490 -10.80 68.23 54.59
N TYR A 491 -10.29 69.43 54.31
CA TYR A 491 -9.94 69.87 52.95
C TYR A 491 -8.42 70.01 52.82
N GLU A 492 -7.86 69.46 51.75
CA GLU A 492 -6.50 69.76 51.29
C GLU A 492 -6.56 70.80 50.16
N TYR A 493 -5.76 71.86 50.29
CA TYR A 493 -5.64 72.88 49.25
C TYR A 493 -4.44 72.56 48.36
N TYR A 494 -4.67 72.44 47.04
CA TYR A 494 -3.63 72.30 46.03
C TYR A 494 -3.41 73.66 45.34
N CYS A 495 -2.15 74.06 45.15
CA CYS A 495 -1.77 75.30 44.49
C CYS A 495 -1.32 75.01 43.06
N ASN A 496 -1.71 75.87 42.11
CA ASN A 496 -1.27 75.78 40.73
C ASN A 496 0.01 76.61 40.57
N CYS A 497 1.15 75.94 40.33
CA CYS A 497 2.45 76.59 40.24
C CYS A 497 3.05 76.41 38.84
N THR A 498 3.49 77.51 38.24
CA THR A 498 4.33 77.53 37.02
C THR A 498 5.74 78.04 37.38
N PRO A 499 6.74 77.93 36.48
CA PRO A 499 8.12 78.37 36.76
C PRO A 499 8.26 79.85 37.12
N THR A 500 7.26 80.69 36.83
CA THR A 500 7.26 82.14 37.09
C THR A 500 6.42 82.56 38.29
N GLY A 501 5.78 81.61 39.00
CA GLY A 501 5.06 81.87 40.25
C GLY A 501 3.82 80.98 40.45
N CYS A 502 3.35 80.91 41.70
CA CYS A 502 2.13 80.18 42.07
C CYS A 502 0.94 81.15 42.18
N SER A 503 -0.21 80.79 41.60
CA SER A 503 -1.48 81.52 41.83
C SER A 503 -2.37 80.76 42.83
N GLY A 504 -3.12 81.52 43.65
CA GLY A 504 -3.86 81.05 44.83
C GLY A 504 -4.96 80.00 44.57
N PRO A 505 -5.56 79.45 45.63
CA PRO A 505 -6.19 78.12 45.61
C PRO A 505 -7.41 78.06 44.69
N LEU A 506 -7.42 77.06 43.80
CA LEU A 506 -8.59 76.66 43.01
C LEU A 506 -9.29 75.50 43.73
N SER A 507 -10.56 75.68 44.11
CA SER A 507 -11.41 74.56 44.50
C SER A 507 -11.86 73.82 43.24
N ILE A 508 -11.47 72.55 43.11
CA ILE A 508 -11.93 71.68 42.02
C ILE A 508 -13.14 70.91 42.55
N ASP A 509 -14.33 71.19 42.00
CA ASP A 509 -15.49 70.29 42.12
C ASP A 509 -15.63 69.47 40.82
N ARG A 510 -16.16 68.25 40.94
CA ARG A 510 -15.96 67.13 40.00
C ARG A 510 -16.76 67.19 38.69
N THR A 511 -17.16 68.38 38.24
CA THR A 511 -17.77 68.60 36.91
C THR A 511 -17.19 69.86 36.28
N HIS A 512 -16.50 69.69 35.14
CA HIS A 512 -15.71 70.74 34.49
C HIS A 512 -16.54 71.98 34.09
N LYS A 513 -16.41 73.06 34.86
CA LYS A 513 -16.39 74.45 34.38
C LYS A 513 -15.49 75.29 35.28
N THR A 514 -14.50 75.96 34.70
CA THR A 514 -13.62 76.92 35.39
C THR A 514 -14.32 78.27 35.45
N GLU A 515 -14.81 78.67 36.62
CA GLU A 515 -15.24 80.05 36.90
C GLU A 515 -14.22 80.77 37.79
N LYS A 516 -13.88 82.01 37.40
CA LYS A 516 -13.10 82.94 38.23
C LYS A 516 -13.99 83.42 39.39
N ILE A 517 -13.68 83.01 40.61
CA ILE A 517 -14.35 83.53 41.82
C ILE A 517 -13.57 84.75 42.33
N THR A 518 -14.25 85.89 42.46
CA THR A 518 -13.83 87.04 43.29
C THR A 518 -14.63 87.00 44.61
N PRO A 519 -14.11 87.51 45.73
CA PRO A 519 -14.57 87.12 47.06
C PRO A 519 -15.78 87.95 47.50
N GLN A 520 -16.95 87.33 47.67
CA GLN A 520 -17.86 87.48 48.82
C GLN A 520 -19.21 86.78 48.59
N ASN A 521 -19.71 86.18 49.68
CA ASN A 521 -21.03 85.60 49.93
C ASN A 521 -21.35 84.16 49.46
N ARG A 522 -21.65 83.34 50.48
CA ARG A 522 -22.09 81.95 50.45
C ARG A 522 -23.57 81.87 50.06
N SER A 523 -23.96 80.85 49.31
CA SER A 523 -25.29 80.19 49.36
C SER A 523 -25.22 78.80 48.73
N TYR A 524 -26.02 77.89 49.26
CA TYR A 524 -25.93 76.43 49.13
C TYR A 524 -26.66 75.83 47.90
N VAL A 525 -26.31 74.55 47.67
CA VAL A 525 -26.59 73.59 46.59
C VAL A 525 -28.07 73.21 46.39
N ARG A 526 -28.46 72.84 45.16
CA ARG A 526 -29.39 71.71 44.94
C ARG A 526 -28.98 70.89 43.69
N ILE A 527 -28.92 69.58 43.89
CA ILE A 527 -28.54 68.51 42.95
C ILE A 527 -29.80 68.01 42.23
N ASP A 528 -29.65 67.64 40.96
CA ASP A 528 -30.17 66.39 40.40
C ASP A 528 -29.01 65.59 39.80
#